data_AF-A0A0L6VU79-F1
#
_entry.id   AF-A0A0L6VU79-F1
#
_cell.length_a   1.000
_cell.length_b   1.000
_cell.length_c   1.000
_cell.angle_alpha   90.00
_cell.angle_beta   90.00
_cell.angle_gamma   90.00
#
_symmetry.space_group_name_H-M   'P 1'
#
loop_
_entity.id
_entity.type
_entity.pdbx_description
1 polymer ?
#
loop_
_entity_poly.entity_id
_entity_poly.type
_entity_poly.pdbx_seq_one_letter_code
_entity_poly.pdbx_strand_id
1 'polypeptide(L)'
;MAVEKHLPLRQFDVKAAFLYAPLKETLFIKTPEGSTRKAPYLRLKKFLYGLKQSPANWFETLTVWNYSEGSRAWRGNRQLHY
;
A
#
# COMPACT_ATOMS: atom_id res chain seq x y z
N MET A 1 -7.29 -26.18 10.01
CA MET A 1 -6.67 -24.88 9.60
C MET A 1 -6.92 -24.69 8.10
N ALA A 2 -7.13 -23.47 7.59
CA ALA A 2 -7.76 -23.16 6.28
C ALA A 2 -7.28 -23.91 5.01
N VAL A 3 -6.16 -24.63 5.05
CA VAL A 3 -5.70 -25.58 4.02
C VAL A 3 -6.67 -26.77 3.83
N GLU A 4 -7.46 -27.09 4.85
CA GLU A 4 -8.35 -28.26 4.90
C GLU A 4 -9.69 -28.08 4.16
N LYS A 5 -9.99 -26.87 3.64
CA LYS A 5 -11.31 -26.53 3.08
C LYS A 5 -11.36 -26.28 1.57
N HIS A 6 -10.27 -26.57 0.82
CA HIS A 6 -10.19 -26.38 -0.64
C HIS A 6 -10.73 -25.02 -1.14
N LEU A 7 -10.60 -23.96 -0.33
CA LEU A 7 -11.05 -22.64 -0.73
C LEU A 7 -10.09 -22.08 -1.79
N PRO A 8 -10.58 -21.51 -2.90
CA PRO A 8 -9.72 -20.98 -3.95
C PRO A 8 -8.93 -19.78 -3.41
N LEU A 9 -7.64 -20.01 -3.16
CA LEU A 9 -6.69 -18.96 -2.77
C LEU A 9 -6.28 -18.17 -4.03
N ARG A 10 -6.68 -16.90 -4.11
CA ARG A 10 -6.18 -15.97 -5.13
C ARG A 10 -5.16 -15.04 -4.48
N GLN A 11 -3.88 -15.18 -4.86
CA GLN A 11 -2.84 -14.23 -4.50
C GLN A 11 -2.75 -13.15 -5.58
N PHE A 12 -2.71 -11.89 -5.15
CA PHE A 12 -2.49 -10.75 -6.04
C PHE A 12 -1.10 -10.18 -5.74
N ASP A 13 -0.18 -10.34 -6.69
CA ASP A 13 1.13 -9.66 -6.65
C ASP A 13 0.97 -8.22 -7.14
N VAL A 14 0.78 -7.29 -6.20
CA VAL A 14 0.65 -5.86 -6.52
C VAL A 14 2.03 -5.23 -6.56
N LYS A 15 2.70 -5.33 -7.71
CA LYS A 15 4.05 -4.77 -7.92
C LYS A 15 4.18 -3.29 -7.54
N ALA A 16 3.12 -2.50 -7.70
CA ALA A 16 3.16 -1.07 -7.46
C ALA A 16 2.60 -0.61 -6.10
N ALA A 17 2.23 -1.53 -5.22
CA ALA A 17 1.66 -1.24 -3.91
C ALA A 17 2.47 -0.19 -3.13
N PHE A 18 3.79 -0.33 -3.13
CA PHE A 18 4.69 0.54 -2.38
C PHE A 18 4.96 1.88 -3.07
N LEU A 19 4.76 1.97 -4.39
CA LEU A 19 4.97 3.20 -5.14
C LEU A 19 3.82 4.21 -4.98
N TYR A 20 2.63 3.73 -4.64
CA TYR A 20 1.42 4.53 -4.49
C TYR A 20 1.01 4.76 -3.04
N ALA A 21 1.59 4.04 -2.08
CA ALA A 21 1.36 4.28 -0.66
C ALA A 21 1.99 5.62 -0.24
N PRO A 22 1.24 6.51 0.45
CA PRO A 22 1.79 7.76 0.96
C PRO A 22 2.83 7.49 2.06
N LEU A 23 3.97 8.17 1.95
CA LEU A 23 4.99 8.22 3.01
C LEU A 23 4.46 9.06 4.17
N LYS A 24 3.93 8.40 5.20
CA LYS A 24 3.61 9.06 6.49
C LYS A 24 4.87 9.62 7.16
N GLU A 25 6.01 8.98 6.92
CA GLU A 25 7.29 9.29 7.56
C GLU A 25 8.26 9.87 6.53
N THR A 26 9.07 10.85 6.95
CA THR A 26 10.16 11.33 6.09
C THR A 26 11.35 10.39 6.19
N LEU A 27 11.53 9.54 5.17
CA LEU A 27 12.65 8.61 5.10
C LEU A 27 13.82 9.21 4.31
N PHE A 28 15.03 8.96 4.81
CA PHE A 28 16.28 9.29 4.13
C PHE A 28 17.09 8.02 3.88
N ILE A 29 17.72 7.92 2.72
CA ILE A 29 18.68 6.87 2.39
C ILE A 29 20.06 7.49 2.20
N LYS A 30 21.11 6.72 2.50
CA LYS A 30 22.46 7.09 2.09
C LYS A 30 22.50 7.17 0.57
N THR A 31 23.19 8.18 0.04
CA THR A 31 23.35 8.31 -1.41
C THR A 31 24.07 7.07 -1.95
N PRO A 32 23.48 6.34 -2.92
CA PRO A 32 24.09 5.13 -3.45
C PRO A 32 25.36 5.45 -4.24
N GLU A 33 26.31 4.52 -4.21
CA GLU A 33 27.52 4.61 -5.02
C GLU A 33 27.15 4.66 -6.50
N GLY A 34 27.75 5.60 -7.24
CA GLY A 34 27.41 5.87 -8.65
C GLY A 34 26.37 7.00 -8.85
N SER A 35 25.79 7.54 -7.78
CA SER A 35 24.98 8.76 -7.87
C SER A 35 25.88 10.00 -8.06
N THR A 36 25.55 10.87 -9.01
CA THR A 36 26.23 12.15 -9.22
C THR A 36 25.89 13.22 -8.17
N ARG A 37 25.00 12.90 -7.23
CA ARG A 37 24.56 13.85 -6.19
C ARG A 37 25.61 13.96 -5.09
N LYS A 38 26.01 15.20 -4.78
CA LYS A 38 26.96 15.53 -3.68
C LYS A 38 26.38 15.36 -2.28
N ALA A 39 25.06 15.27 -2.14
CA ALA A 39 24.42 15.13 -0.83
C ALA A 39 24.74 13.75 -0.23
N PRO A 40 25.07 13.63 1.07
CA PRO A 40 25.32 12.34 1.72
C PRO A 40 24.05 11.49 1.89
N TYR A 41 22.89 12.16 1.97
CA TYR A 41 21.59 11.53 2.16
C TYR A 41 20.55 12.06 1.17
N LEU A 42 19.64 11.19 0.72
CA LEU A 42 18.54 11.51 -0.19
C LEU A 42 17.21 11.25 0.49
N ARG A 43 16.27 12.21 0.39
CA ARG A 43 14.90 12.03 0.86
C ARG A 43 14.10 11.14 -0.11
N LEU A 44 13.46 10.12 0.41
CA LEU A 44 12.54 9.28 -0.36
C LEU A 44 11.22 10.01 -0.63
N LYS A 45 10.79 9.96 -1.89
CA LYS A 45 9.46 10.46 -2.32
C LYS A 45 8.44 9.33 -2.47
N LYS A 46 8.90 8.08 -2.55
CA LYS A 46 8.09 6.85 -2.62
C LYS A 46 8.80 5.78 -1.79
N PHE A 47 8.07 4.79 -1.28
CA PHE A 47 8.70 3.68 -0.59
C PHE A 47 9.57 2.85 -1.56
N LEU A 48 10.72 2.41 -1.07
CA LEU A 48 11.54 1.40 -1.73
C LEU A 48 11.09 0.00 -1.31
N TYR A 49 11.30 -0.98 -2.18
CA TYR A 49 11.05 -2.38 -1.85
C TYR A 49 11.93 -2.82 -0.67
N GLY A 50 11.37 -3.65 0.22
CA GLY A 50 12.11 -4.24 1.35
C GLY A 50 12.19 -3.37 2.61
N LEU A 51 11.61 -2.16 2.62
CA LEU A 51 11.44 -1.38 3.84
C LEU A 51 10.39 -2.04 4.75
N LYS A 52 10.75 -2.33 6.00
CA LYS A 52 9.85 -2.96 6.99
C LYS A 52 8.53 -2.21 7.22
N GLN A 53 8.53 -0.88 7.00
CA GLN A 53 7.36 -0.02 7.18
C GLN A 53 6.42 -0.02 5.97
N SER A 54 6.91 -0.40 4.79
CA SER A 54 6.12 -0.41 3.55
C SER A 54 4.90 -1.34 3.58
N PRO A 55 4.97 -2.58 4.11
CA PRO A 55 3.78 -3.43 4.22
C PRO A 55 2.73 -2.90 5.20
N ALA A 56 3.13 -2.27 6.31
CA ALA A 56 2.19 -1.71 7.28
C ALA A 56 1.39 -0.54 6.71
N ASN A 57 2.07 0.42 6.07
CA ASN A 57 1.38 1.57 5.44
C ASN A 57 0.50 1.14 4.26
N TRP A 58 0.91 0.12 3.50
CA TRP A 58 0.08 -0.43 2.43
C TRP A 58 -1.20 -1.08 2.97
N PHE A 59 -1.09 -1.85 4.06
CA PHE A 59 -2.25 -2.45 4.73
C PHE A 59 -3.25 -1.37 5.20
N GLU A 60 -2.75 -0.29 5.80
CA GLU A 60 -3.61 0.82 6.22
C GLU A 60 -4.28 1.51 5.02
N THR A 61 -3.52 1.79 3.95
CA THR A 61 -4.05 2.43 2.73
C THR A 61 -5.14 1.57 2.08
N LEU A 62 -4.90 0.26 1.97
CA LEU A 62 -5.89 -0.70 1.48
C LEU A 62 -7.13 -0.77 2.37
N THR A 63 -6.94 -0.75 3.69
CA THR A 63 -8.04 -0.79 4.65
C THR A 63 -8.93 0.44 4.49
N VAL A 64 -8.34 1.64 4.45
CA VAL A 64 -9.07 2.91 4.21
C VAL A 64 -9.79 2.87 2.86
N TRP A 65 -9.13 2.40 1.81
CA TRP A 65 -9.74 2.28 0.49
C TRP A 65 -10.95 1.34 0.49
N ASN A 66 -10.80 0.14 1.07
CA ASN A 66 -11.89 -0.84 1.20
C ASN A 66 -13.09 -0.28 2.00
N TYR A 67 -12.85 0.43 3.11
CA TYR A 67 -13.92 1.09 3.87
C TYR A 67 -14.60 2.18 3.05
N SER A 68 -13.85 2.96 2.28
CA SER A 68 -14.40 4.04 1.44
C SER A 68 -15.28 3.50 0.31
N GLU A 69 -14.85 2.43 -0.37
CA GLU A 69 -15.56 1.83 -1.48
C GLU A 69 -16.76 1.00 -0.99
N GLY A 70 -16.59 0.26 0.11
CA GLY A 70 -17.68 -0.44 0.79
C GLY A 70 -18.78 0.52 1.29
N SER A 71 -18.41 1.69 1.81
CA SER A 71 -19.37 2.73 2.25
C SER A 71 -20.08 3.42 1.09
N ARG A 72 -19.44 3.52 -0.08
CA ARG A 72 -20.07 4.05 -1.31
C ARG A 72 -21.07 3.03 -1.88
N ALA A 73 -20.70 1.75 -1.92
CA ALA A 73 -21.58 0.66 -2.32
C ALA A 73 -22.81 0.52 -1.39
N TRP A 74 -22.64 0.71 -0.08
CA TRP A 74 -23.76 0.64 0.89
C TRP A 74 -24.73 1.82 0.82
N ARG A 75 -24.26 3.02 0.42
CA ARG A 75 -25.12 4.21 0.25
C ARG A 75 -25.87 4.22 -1.08
N GLY A 76 -25.34 3.58 -2.13
CA GLY A 76 -26.02 3.46 -3.42
C GLY A 76 -27.24 2.55 -3.42
N ASN A 77 -27.36 1.64 -2.44
CA ASN A 77 -28.40 0.61 -2.41
C ASN A 77 -29.59 0.93 -1.47
N ARG A 78 -29.77 2.20 -1.09
CA ARG A 78 -30.84 2.65 -0.19
C ARG A 78 -31.89 3.56 -0.85
N GLN A 79 -31.90 3.63 -2.19
CA GLN A 79 -32.85 4.43 -2.97
C GLN A 79 -33.85 3.59 -3.79
N LEU A 80 -33.91 2.27 -3.61
CA LEU A 80 -34.88 1.39 -4.30
C LEU A 80 -35.73 0.62 -3.28
N HIS A 81 -36.51 1.34 -2.49
CA HIS A 81 -37.65 0.77 -1.76
C HIS A 81 -38.80 1.78 -1.82
N TYR A 82 -39.63 1.65 -2.85
CA TYR A 82 -41.03 2.05 -2.85
C TYR A 82 -41.87 0.78 -2.83
#